data_AF-A0A7J8WUA8-F1
#
_entry.id   AF-A0A7J8WUA8-F1
#
_cell.length_a   1.000
_cell.length_b   1.000
_cell.length_c   1.000
_cell.angle_alpha   90.00
_cell.angle_beta   90.00
_cell.angle_gamma   90.00
#
_symmetry.space_group_name_H-M   'P 1'
#
loop_
_entity.id
_entity.type
_entity.pdbx_description
1 polymer ?
#
loop_
_entity_poly.entity_id
_entity_poly.type
_entity_poly.pdbx_seq_one_letter_code
_entity_poly.pdbx_strand_id
1 'polypeptide(L)'
;MTDLNENIVDVPNPSGRGLRYWYFGAMKKLSGVRELFEKPSELRKRRTRYDIYMSTNASYYGYRDEEDGILARVEGPTKANMRTEAEEEWRRVEEIRREARRGANEVVSVGAAPREVLFEEKEDVEVEEMREGEEKERKDKEREFFVHVPLPNDKEIERMIVERKKMELLSKYASEGLLEEQSEAMDMLNIYS
;
A
#
# COMPACT_ATOMS: atom_id res chain seq x y z
N MET A 1 -8.63 -42.54 53.54
CA MET A 1 -8.43 -41.08 53.45
C MET A 1 -9.67 -40.46 54.04
N THR A 2 -9.56 -39.71 55.13
CA THR A 2 -10.69 -38.97 55.73
C THR A 2 -10.74 -37.58 55.08
N ASP A 3 -11.94 -37.06 54.86
CA ASP A 3 -12.10 -35.69 54.36
C ASP A 3 -11.80 -34.67 55.47
N LEU A 4 -11.77 -33.36 55.16
CA LEU A 4 -11.56 -32.26 56.12
C LEU A 4 -12.58 -32.24 57.29
N ASN A 5 -13.63 -33.06 57.23
CA ASN A 5 -14.62 -33.24 58.29
C ASN A 5 -14.49 -34.61 58.99
N GLU A 6 -13.31 -35.23 58.94
CA GLU A 6 -12.91 -36.49 59.59
C GLU A 6 -13.77 -37.73 59.29
N ASN A 7 -14.67 -37.66 58.31
CA ASN A 7 -15.52 -38.79 57.95
C ASN A 7 -14.76 -39.78 57.05
N ILE A 8 -14.84 -41.07 57.38
CA ILE A 8 -14.18 -42.15 56.63
C ILE A 8 -15.03 -42.47 55.39
N VAL A 9 -14.55 -42.07 54.22
CA VAL A 9 -15.21 -42.38 52.94
C VAL A 9 -14.78 -43.76 52.48
N ASP A 10 -15.72 -44.71 52.48
CA ASP A 10 -15.52 -46.07 51.97
C ASP A 10 -15.83 -46.09 50.47
N VAL A 11 -14.80 -46.25 49.63
CA VAL A 11 -14.94 -46.28 48.17
C VAL A 11 -14.96 -47.74 47.70
N PRO A 12 -16.04 -48.22 47.05
CA PRO A 12 -16.21 -49.62 46.72
C PRO A 12 -15.19 -50.11 45.68
N ASN A 13 -14.60 -51.27 45.97
CA ASN A 13 -13.59 -51.94 45.15
C ASN A 13 -14.22 -52.85 44.08
N PRO A 14 -14.00 -52.62 42.78
CA PRO A 14 -14.52 -53.53 41.76
C PRO A 14 -13.67 -54.80 41.54
N SER A 15 -12.56 -55.03 42.26
CA SER A 15 -11.64 -56.14 41.91
C SER A 15 -11.01 -56.94 43.06
N GLY A 16 -11.49 -56.81 44.29
CA GLY A 16 -11.35 -57.83 45.35
C GLY A 16 -9.93 -58.26 45.79
N ARG A 17 -8.84 -57.68 45.28
CA ARG A 17 -7.46 -57.96 45.73
C ARG A 17 -6.98 -56.85 46.67
N GLY A 18 -6.47 -57.24 47.84
CA GLY A 18 -6.30 -56.40 49.04
C GLY A 18 -5.45 -55.12 48.93
N LEU A 19 -5.42 -54.35 50.02
CA LEU A 19 -4.87 -52.99 50.13
C LEU A 19 -3.47 -52.85 49.50
N ARG A 20 -3.42 -52.43 48.25
CA ARG A 20 -2.21 -51.95 47.57
C ARG A 20 -2.56 -50.62 46.91
N TYR A 21 -1.87 -49.58 47.34
CA TYR A 21 -1.88 -48.19 46.87
C TYR A 21 -2.83 -47.87 45.71
N TRP A 22 -3.96 -47.25 46.04
CA TRP A 22 -4.93 -46.73 45.08
C TRP A 22 -4.75 -45.24 44.81
N TYR A 23 -3.67 -44.89 44.12
CA TYR A 23 -3.44 -43.49 43.74
C TYR A 23 -3.10 -43.29 42.26
N PHE A 24 -3.06 -44.35 41.46
CA PHE A 24 -2.64 -44.26 40.05
C PHE A 24 -3.55 -43.37 39.18
N GLY A 25 -4.83 -43.23 39.53
CA GLY A 25 -5.78 -42.36 38.80
C GLY A 25 -5.96 -40.96 39.39
N ALA A 26 -5.87 -40.83 40.72
CA ALA A 26 -6.04 -39.55 41.42
C ALA A 26 -4.85 -38.60 41.17
N MET A 27 -3.66 -39.16 40.96
CA MET A 27 -2.44 -38.40 40.70
C MET A 27 -2.56 -37.50 39.47
N LYS A 28 -3.29 -37.93 38.43
CA LYS A 28 -3.55 -37.12 37.22
C LYS A 28 -4.40 -35.87 37.47
N LYS A 29 -5.14 -35.82 38.58
CA LYS A 29 -6.02 -34.71 38.95
C LYS A 29 -5.37 -33.73 39.93
N LEU A 30 -4.14 -34.01 40.40
CA LEU A 30 -3.39 -33.10 41.27
C LEU A 30 -3.00 -31.83 40.49
N SER A 31 -3.09 -30.67 41.14
CA SER A 31 -2.52 -29.41 40.63
C SER A 31 -1.03 -29.62 40.30
N GLY A 32 -0.55 -29.12 39.16
CA GLY A 32 0.79 -29.40 38.64
C GLY A 32 0.90 -30.68 37.80
N VAL A 33 0.42 -31.84 38.28
CA VAL A 33 0.42 -33.07 37.45
C VAL A 33 -0.64 -33.01 36.36
N ARG A 34 -1.81 -32.43 36.67
CA ARG A 34 -2.91 -32.23 35.73
C ARG A 34 -2.49 -31.38 34.53
N GLU A 35 -1.74 -30.31 34.76
CA GLU A 35 -1.27 -29.38 33.73
C GLU A 35 -0.32 -30.04 32.73
N LEU A 36 0.48 -31.02 33.18
CA LEU A 36 1.39 -31.78 32.31
C LEU A 36 0.65 -32.71 31.33
N PHE A 37 -0.58 -33.10 31.67
CA PHE A 37 -1.42 -33.96 30.83
C PHE A 37 -2.58 -33.20 30.17
N GLU A 38 -2.77 -31.92 30.50
CA GLU A 38 -3.79 -31.06 29.91
C GLU A 38 -3.32 -30.66 28.51
N LYS A 39 -4.00 -31.20 27.49
CA LYS A 39 -3.67 -30.89 26.09
C LYS A 39 -3.80 -29.37 25.90
N PRO A 40 -2.78 -28.68 25.36
CA PRO A 40 -2.89 -27.26 25.10
C PRO A 40 -4.13 -27.03 24.24
N SER A 41 -4.90 -25.99 24.57
CA SER A 41 -6.11 -25.63 23.82
C SER A 41 -5.78 -25.63 22.34
N GLU A 42 -6.57 -26.34 21.53
CA GLU A 42 -6.28 -26.46 20.11
C GLU A 42 -6.17 -25.06 19.49
N LEU A 43 -5.02 -24.76 18.89
CA LEU A 43 -4.80 -23.48 18.24
C LEU A 43 -5.92 -23.27 17.23
N ARG A 44 -6.53 -22.08 17.24
CA ARG A 44 -7.56 -21.73 16.25
C ARG A 44 -7.00 -21.98 14.86
N LYS A 45 -7.68 -22.83 14.09
CA LYS A 45 -7.29 -23.10 12.69
C LYS A 45 -7.31 -21.77 11.94
N ARG A 46 -6.23 -21.47 11.22
CA ARG A 46 -6.21 -20.33 10.29
C ARG A 46 -7.22 -20.59 9.17
N ARG A 47 -7.83 -19.53 8.65
CA ARG A 47 -8.72 -19.64 7.47
C ARG A 47 -7.96 -20.30 6.33
N THR A 48 -8.57 -21.30 5.72
CA THR A 48 -8.01 -21.91 4.51
C THR A 48 -8.22 -20.98 3.32
N ARG A 49 -7.45 -21.20 2.23
CA ARG A 49 -7.66 -20.44 0.98
C ARG A 49 -9.08 -20.61 0.44
N TYR A 50 -9.68 -21.79 0.62
CA TYR A 50 -11.04 -22.06 0.24
C TYR A 50 -12.05 -21.21 1.04
N ASP A 51 -11.84 -21.08 2.35
CA ASP A 51 -12.70 -20.24 3.20
C ASP A 51 -12.59 -18.76 2.79
N ILE A 52 -11.38 -18.31 2.43
CA ILE A 52 -11.16 -16.95 1.94
C ILE A 52 -11.91 -16.75 0.63
N TYR A 53 -11.72 -17.65 -0.35
CA TYR A 53 -12.40 -17.59 -1.64
C TYR A 53 -13.93 -17.56 -1.49
N MET A 54 -14.47 -18.37 -0.58
CA MET A 54 -15.91 -18.37 -0.29
C MET A 54 -16.40 -17.11 0.44
N SER A 55 -15.52 -16.44 1.19
CA SER A 55 -15.84 -15.18 1.86
C SER A 55 -15.66 -13.93 0.99
N THR A 56 -15.03 -14.08 -0.17
CA THR A 56 -14.80 -12.99 -1.12
C THR A 56 -16.13 -12.63 -1.81
N ASN A 57 -16.80 -11.60 -1.28
CA ASN A 57 -18.09 -11.11 -1.78
C ASN A 57 -17.92 -9.91 -2.73
N ALA A 58 -19.01 -9.43 -3.34
CA ALA A 58 -19.03 -8.22 -4.16
C ALA A 58 -18.43 -6.98 -3.44
N SER A 59 -18.58 -6.89 -2.12
CA SER A 59 -17.94 -5.86 -1.30
C SER A 59 -16.41 -5.87 -1.38
N TYR A 60 -15.78 -7.04 -1.57
CA TYR A 60 -14.34 -7.12 -1.75
C TYR A 60 -13.88 -6.47 -3.06
N TYR A 61 -14.73 -6.52 -4.08
CA TYR A 61 -14.49 -5.91 -5.39
C TYR A 61 -15.00 -4.47 -5.47
N GLY A 62 -15.40 -3.86 -4.34
CA GLY A 62 -15.78 -2.46 -4.29
C GLY A 62 -17.13 -2.12 -4.93
N TYR A 63 -17.95 -3.11 -5.30
CA TYR A 63 -19.28 -2.85 -5.90
C TYR A 63 -20.24 -2.07 -5.00
N ARG A 64 -19.93 -1.93 -3.70
CA ARG A 64 -20.72 -1.15 -2.73
C ARG A 64 -20.06 0.15 -2.28
N ASP A 65 -18.85 0.44 -2.71
CA ASP A 65 -18.09 1.60 -2.25
C ASP A 65 -18.72 2.93 -2.72
N GLU A 66 -19.48 2.88 -3.82
CA GLU A 66 -20.26 4.01 -4.33
C GLU A 66 -21.47 4.36 -3.42
N GLU A 67 -22.04 3.36 -2.71
CA GLU A 67 -23.25 3.54 -1.88
C GLU A 67 -22.95 4.25 -0.54
N ASP A 68 -21.76 4.06 0.02
CA ASP A 68 -21.39 4.63 1.33
C ASP A 68 -21.15 6.15 1.27
N GLY A 69 -21.01 6.71 0.06
CA GLY A 69 -20.83 8.14 -0.17
C GLY A 69 -19.49 8.72 0.33
N ILE A 70 -18.61 7.89 0.89
CA ILE A 70 -17.26 8.27 1.32
C ILE A 70 -16.45 8.76 0.13
N LEU A 71 -16.48 8.01 -0.98
CA LEU A 71 -15.76 8.33 -2.20
C LEU A 71 -16.19 9.69 -2.77
N ALA A 72 -17.51 9.92 -2.88
CA ALA A 72 -18.05 11.19 -3.38
C ALA A 72 -17.61 12.41 -2.54
N ARG A 73 -17.53 12.27 -1.21
CA ARG A 73 -17.08 13.36 -0.32
C ARG A 73 -15.61 13.73 -0.51
N VAL A 74 -14.76 12.74 -0.74
CA VAL A 74 -13.31 12.95 -0.89
C VAL A 74 -12.96 13.39 -2.32
N GLU A 75 -13.62 12.81 -3.32
CA GLU A 75 -13.38 13.12 -4.73
C GLU A 75 -13.93 14.47 -5.16
N GLY A 76 -15.07 14.91 -4.62
CA GLY A 76 -15.70 16.19 -4.96
C GLY A 76 -14.74 17.40 -4.91
N PRO A 77 -14.10 17.71 -3.76
CA PRO A 77 -13.18 18.84 -3.66
C PRO A 77 -11.94 18.66 -4.53
N THR A 78 -11.41 17.44 -4.60
CA THR A 78 -10.23 17.12 -5.41
C THR A 78 -10.50 17.35 -6.91
N LYS A 79 -11.63 16.82 -7.41
CA LYS A 79 -12.08 17.01 -8.80
C LYS A 79 -12.33 18.47 -9.13
N ALA A 80 -12.86 19.25 -8.18
CA ALA A 80 -13.07 20.68 -8.36
C ALA A 80 -11.73 21.42 -8.52
N ASN A 81 -10.76 21.17 -7.64
CA ASN A 81 -9.43 21.77 -7.71
C ASN A 81 -8.71 21.40 -9.02
N MET A 82 -8.77 20.13 -9.42
CA MET A 82 -8.18 19.69 -10.69
C MET A 82 -8.82 20.38 -11.90
N ARG A 83 -10.13 20.64 -11.87
CA ARG A 83 -10.81 21.39 -12.94
C ARG A 83 -10.36 22.83 -12.98
N THR A 84 -10.25 23.49 -11.82
CA THR A 84 -9.79 24.89 -11.77
C THR A 84 -8.35 25.02 -12.27
N GLU A 85 -7.46 24.11 -11.85
CA GLU A 85 -6.07 24.08 -12.32
C GLU A 85 -5.98 23.85 -13.83
N ALA A 86 -6.76 22.90 -14.36
CA ALA A 86 -6.81 22.62 -15.80
C ALA A 86 -7.36 23.82 -16.60
N GLU A 87 -8.37 24.52 -16.08
CA GLU A 87 -8.93 25.74 -16.70
C GLU A 87 -7.91 26.89 -16.71
N GLU A 88 -7.13 27.06 -15.64
CA GLU A 88 -6.07 28.05 -15.55
C GLU A 88 -4.91 27.74 -16.50
N GLU A 89 -4.48 26.49 -16.58
CA GLU A 89 -3.49 26.05 -17.56
C GLU A 89 -3.98 26.25 -18.98
N TRP A 90 -5.21 25.85 -19.29
CA TRP A 90 -5.82 26.06 -20.59
C TRP A 90 -5.86 27.54 -20.95
N ARG A 91 -6.24 28.42 -20.01
CA ARG A 91 -6.25 29.88 -20.21
C ARG A 91 -4.85 30.43 -20.47
N ARG A 92 -3.83 29.99 -19.71
CA ARG A 92 -2.42 30.38 -19.93
C ARG A 92 -1.94 29.97 -21.32
N VAL A 93 -2.23 28.74 -21.72
CA VAL A 93 -1.89 28.22 -23.06
C VAL A 93 -2.64 28.97 -24.16
N GLU A 94 -3.92 29.30 -23.93
CA GLU A 94 -4.73 30.08 -24.86
C GLU A 94 -4.18 31.50 -25.04
N GLU A 95 -3.74 32.15 -23.96
CA GLU A 95 -3.13 33.48 -24.00
C GLU A 95 -1.81 33.47 -24.78
N ILE A 96 -0.92 32.50 -24.51
CA ILE A 96 0.32 32.31 -25.28
C ILE A 96 0.00 32.06 -26.75
N ARG A 97 -0.98 31.20 -27.04
CA ARG A 97 -1.43 30.91 -28.40
C ARG A 97 -2.00 32.16 -29.08
N ARG A 98 -2.72 33.00 -28.34
CA ARG A 98 -3.31 34.25 -28.83
C ARG A 98 -2.23 35.30 -29.10
N GLU A 99 -1.24 35.42 -28.23
CA GLU A 99 -0.09 36.33 -28.41
C GLU A 99 0.77 35.90 -29.60
N ALA A 100 1.08 34.60 -29.72
CA ALA A 100 1.74 34.05 -30.89
C ALA A 100 0.92 34.30 -32.17
N ARG A 101 -0.41 34.20 -32.11
CA ARG A 101 -1.30 34.52 -33.23
C ARG A 101 -1.35 36.01 -33.55
N ARG A 102 -1.25 36.90 -32.55
CA ARG A 102 -1.13 38.36 -32.77
C ARG A 102 0.19 38.73 -33.44
N GLY A 103 1.30 38.12 -33.03
CA GLY A 103 2.60 38.27 -33.71
C GLY A 103 2.62 37.67 -35.12
N ALA A 104 1.88 36.58 -35.36
CA ALA A 104 1.72 35.99 -36.69
C ALA A 104 0.77 36.77 -37.61
N ASN A 105 -0.06 37.66 -37.08
CA ASN A 105 -1.00 38.47 -37.86
C ASN A 105 -0.30 39.60 -38.66
N GLU A 106 0.99 39.85 -38.42
CA GLU A 106 1.80 40.77 -39.23
C GLU A 106 2.43 40.07 -40.47
N VAL A 107 2.35 38.73 -40.58
CA VAL A 107 3.07 37.98 -41.64
C VAL A 107 2.25 37.01 -42.49
N VAL A 108 0.97 36.69 -42.21
CA VAL A 108 0.22 35.78 -43.11
C VAL A 108 -1.24 36.19 -43.31
N SER A 109 -1.48 36.98 -44.36
CA SER A 109 -2.78 37.12 -45.03
C SER A 109 -2.97 36.08 -46.15
N VAL A 110 -2.75 34.78 -45.89
CA VAL A 110 -3.00 33.75 -46.90
C VAL A 110 -3.78 32.57 -46.31
N GLY A 111 -5.09 32.63 -46.56
CA GLY A 111 -6.01 31.50 -46.80
C GLY A 111 -5.90 30.24 -45.94
N ALA A 112 -6.83 30.08 -45.00
CA ALA A 112 -7.24 28.76 -44.54
C ALA A 112 -8.75 28.79 -44.20
N ALA A 113 -9.56 28.25 -45.10
CA ALA A 113 -11.00 28.08 -44.91
C ALA A 113 -11.28 26.94 -43.91
N PRO A 114 -12.32 27.05 -43.04
CA PRO A 114 -12.73 25.98 -42.17
C PRO A 114 -13.56 24.94 -42.96
N ARG A 115 -13.16 23.67 -42.88
CA ARG A 115 -13.90 22.55 -43.47
C ARG A 115 -14.97 22.12 -42.48
N GLU A 116 -16.21 22.57 -42.70
CA GLU A 116 -17.41 22.07 -42.05
C GLU A 116 -17.61 20.58 -42.40
N VAL A 117 -17.75 19.74 -41.38
CA VAL A 117 -18.00 18.31 -41.52
C VAL A 117 -19.52 18.12 -41.45
N LEU A 118 -20.16 17.98 -42.61
CA LEU A 118 -21.52 17.46 -42.75
C LEU A 118 -21.57 16.01 -42.24
N PHE A 119 -22.47 15.73 -41.32
CA PHE A 119 -22.86 14.38 -40.91
C PHE A 119 -24.23 14.09 -41.53
N GLU A 120 -24.30 13.11 -42.43
CA GLU A 120 -25.56 12.52 -42.92
C GLU A 120 -25.62 11.05 -42.50
N GLU A 121 -26.80 10.68 -42.01
CA GLU A 121 -27.21 9.40 -41.41
C GLU A 121 -26.79 8.16 -42.23
N LYS A 122 -26.26 7.15 -41.53
CA LYS A 122 -26.09 5.78 -42.02
C LYS A 122 -26.49 4.80 -40.92
N GLU A 123 -27.77 4.46 -40.88
CA GLU A 123 -28.36 3.48 -39.92
C GLU A 123 -28.04 2.00 -40.24
N ASP A 124 -27.24 1.69 -41.27
CA ASP A 124 -26.94 0.29 -41.66
C ASP A 124 -25.50 -0.17 -41.35
N VAL A 125 -24.71 0.62 -40.61
CA VAL A 125 -23.27 0.34 -40.31
C VAL A 125 -23.04 -0.12 -38.85
N GLU A 126 -24.01 0.03 -37.95
CA GLU A 126 -23.83 -0.13 -36.50
C GLU A 126 -23.39 -1.53 -36.04
N VAL A 127 -23.69 -2.60 -36.80
CA VAL A 127 -23.36 -3.98 -36.40
C VAL A 127 -21.92 -4.37 -36.74
N GLU A 128 -21.36 -3.85 -37.83
CA GLU A 128 -19.94 -4.00 -38.18
C GLU A 128 -19.09 -2.99 -37.38
N GLU A 129 -19.57 -1.77 -37.15
CA GLU A 129 -18.90 -0.77 -36.32
C GLU A 129 -18.82 -1.16 -34.83
N MET A 130 -19.79 -1.92 -34.29
CA MET A 130 -19.64 -2.49 -32.94
C MET A 130 -18.52 -3.53 -32.84
N ARG A 131 -18.34 -4.38 -33.87
CA ARG A 131 -17.25 -5.37 -33.89
C ARG A 131 -15.88 -4.72 -34.08
N GLU A 132 -15.78 -3.73 -34.97
CA GLU A 132 -14.55 -2.95 -35.15
C GLU A 132 -14.26 -2.03 -33.95
N GLY A 133 -15.31 -1.55 -33.27
CA GLY A 133 -15.23 -0.77 -32.05
C GLY A 133 -14.67 -1.56 -30.88
N GLU A 134 -15.13 -2.80 -30.67
CA GLU A 134 -14.57 -3.70 -29.65
C GLU A 134 -13.12 -4.09 -29.93
N GLU A 135 -12.74 -4.27 -31.20
CA GLU A 135 -11.34 -4.53 -31.59
C GLU A 135 -10.42 -3.31 -31.39
N LYS A 136 -10.91 -2.10 -31.68
CA LYS A 136 -10.19 -0.85 -31.40
C LYS A 136 -10.07 -0.60 -29.91
N GLU A 137 -11.13 -0.81 -29.14
CA GLU A 137 -11.11 -0.65 -27.68
C GLU A 137 -10.19 -1.68 -27.00
N ARG A 138 -10.07 -2.89 -27.55
CA ARG A 138 -9.06 -3.88 -27.14
C ARG A 138 -7.64 -3.44 -27.52
N LYS A 139 -7.41 -2.92 -28.72
CA LYS A 139 -6.11 -2.37 -29.14
C LYS A 139 -5.71 -1.12 -28.35
N ASP A 140 -6.67 -0.30 -27.92
CA ASP A 140 -6.45 0.87 -27.09
C ASP A 140 -6.23 0.50 -25.62
N LYS A 141 -6.85 -0.59 -25.13
CA LYS A 141 -6.52 -1.23 -23.83
C LYS A 141 -5.16 -1.94 -23.86
N GLU A 142 -4.74 -2.50 -24.99
CA GLU A 142 -3.37 -3.05 -25.18
C GLU A 142 -2.30 -1.96 -25.24
N ARG A 143 -2.68 -0.73 -25.61
CA ARG A 143 -1.88 0.48 -25.35
C ARG A 143 -2.11 0.95 -23.92
N GLU A 144 -1.93 0.03 -22.95
CA GLU A 144 -1.83 0.36 -21.54
C GLU A 144 -0.87 1.55 -21.39
N PHE A 145 -1.39 2.64 -20.84
CA PHE A 145 -0.66 3.89 -20.61
C PHE A 145 0.54 3.64 -19.68
N PHE A 146 1.70 3.32 -20.24
CA PHE A 146 2.96 3.34 -19.51
C PHE A 146 3.42 4.79 -19.35
N VAL A 147 3.05 5.42 -18.22
CA VAL A 147 3.66 6.67 -17.79
C VAL A 147 5.11 6.38 -17.45
N HIS A 148 6.03 6.75 -18.35
CA HIS A 148 7.46 6.56 -18.12
C HIS A 148 7.91 7.59 -17.06
N VAL A 149 7.93 7.15 -15.80
CA VAL A 149 8.61 7.88 -14.73
C VAL A 149 10.10 7.82 -15.06
N PRO A 150 10.80 8.96 -15.18
CA PRO A 150 12.24 8.97 -15.38
C PRO A 150 12.90 8.41 -14.11
N LEU A 151 13.25 7.12 -14.16
CA LEU A 151 14.00 6.48 -13.10
C LEU A 151 15.50 6.74 -13.32
N PRO A 152 16.23 7.21 -12.30
CA PRO A 152 17.67 7.36 -12.41
C PRO A 152 18.31 6.00 -12.69
N ASN A 153 19.32 6.01 -13.55
CA ASN A 153 20.05 4.80 -13.92
C ASN A 153 20.95 4.34 -12.75
N ASP A 154 21.36 3.07 -12.71
CA ASP A 154 22.14 2.50 -11.60
C ASP A 154 23.41 3.32 -11.28
N LYS A 155 24.12 3.78 -12.33
CA LYS A 155 25.31 4.63 -12.20
C LYS A 155 25.01 6.01 -11.58
N GLU A 156 23.81 6.52 -11.79
CA GLU A 156 23.37 7.80 -11.23
C GLU A 156 23.02 7.64 -9.75
N ILE A 157 22.34 6.54 -9.41
CA ILE A 157 22.07 6.14 -8.03
C ILE A 157 23.37 5.98 -7.24
N GLU A 158 24.38 5.30 -7.81
CA GLU A 158 25.69 5.14 -7.19
C GLU A 158 26.36 6.48 -6.88
N ARG A 159 26.37 7.41 -7.83
CA ARG A 159 26.95 8.76 -7.63
C ARG A 159 26.22 9.53 -6.53
N MET A 160 24.88 9.50 -6.53
CA MET A 160 24.08 10.14 -5.49
C MET A 160 24.35 9.54 -4.10
N ILE A 161 24.51 8.21 -4.01
CA ILE A 161 24.85 7.54 -2.75
C ILE A 161 26.23 7.97 -2.25
N VAL A 162 27.22 8.05 -3.15
CA VAL A 162 28.58 8.49 -2.80
C VAL A 162 28.58 9.93 -2.31
N GLU A 163 27.89 10.84 -3.00
CA GLU A 163 27.77 12.24 -2.60
C GLU A 163 27.08 12.38 -1.23
N ARG A 164 25.97 11.67 -1.03
CA ARG A 164 25.25 11.64 0.26
C ARG A 164 26.14 11.16 1.40
N LYS A 165 26.88 10.06 1.19
CA LYS A 165 27.84 9.53 2.19
C LYS A 165 28.99 10.50 2.44
N LYS A 166 29.50 11.18 1.42
CA LYS A 166 30.53 12.21 1.56
C LYS A 166 30.03 13.37 2.44
N MET A 167 28.83 13.87 2.17
CA MET A 167 28.21 14.93 2.99
C MET A 167 27.97 14.47 4.43
N GLU A 168 27.52 13.23 4.64
CA GLU A 168 27.33 12.68 5.97
C GLU A 168 28.65 12.57 6.76
N LEU A 169 29.73 12.13 6.11
CA LEU A 169 31.06 12.08 6.73
C LEU A 169 31.59 13.48 7.04
N LEU A 170 31.44 14.42 6.12
CA LEU A 170 31.82 15.82 6.37
C LEU A 170 31.01 16.41 7.52
N SER A 171 29.70 16.15 7.60
CA SER A 171 28.88 16.60 8.72
C SER A 171 29.31 16.00 10.07
N LYS A 172 29.78 14.75 10.08
CA LYS A 172 30.21 14.07 11.32
C LYS A 172 31.61 14.46 11.78
N TYR A 173 32.54 14.62 10.83
CA TYR A 173 33.97 14.73 11.12
C TYR A 173 34.58 16.09 10.78
N ALA A 174 33.85 16.92 10.04
CA ALA A 174 34.19 18.30 9.75
C ALA A 174 33.06 19.24 10.20
N SER A 175 32.30 18.84 11.23
CA SER A 175 31.43 19.77 11.93
C SER A 175 32.30 20.87 12.54
N GLU A 176 31.83 22.12 12.43
CA GLU A 176 32.56 23.30 12.93
C GLU A 176 32.95 23.11 14.40
N GLY A 177 32.05 22.59 15.22
CA GLY A 177 32.34 22.29 16.64
C GLY A 177 33.43 21.23 16.87
N LEU A 178 33.52 20.19 16.05
CA LEU A 178 34.58 19.17 16.22
C LEU A 178 35.95 19.72 15.81
N LEU A 179 36.00 20.59 14.79
CA LEU A 179 37.22 21.26 14.37
C LEU A 179 37.70 22.26 15.41
N GLU A 180 36.79 23.00 16.04
CA GLU A 180 37.07 23.88 17.17
C GLU A 180 37.64 23.09 18.36
N GLU A 181 36.97 22.02 18.80
CA GLU A 181 37.46 21.13 19.86
C GLU A 181 38.83 20.53 19.54
N GLN A 182 39.06 20.13 18.28
CA GLN A 182 40.36 19.65 17.82
C GLN A 182 41.43 20.73 17.95
N SER A 183 41.14 21.97 17.53
CA SER A 183 42.08 23.09 17.59
C SER A 183 42.42 23.47 19.03
N GLU A 184 41.41 23.53 19.92
CA GLU A 184 41.61 23.78 21.35
C GLU A 184 42.46 22.68 22.00
N ALA A 185 42.21 21.41 21.67
CA ALA A 185 43.00 20.29 22.16
C ALA A 185 44.46 20.35 21.66
N MET A 186 44.69 20.76 20.41
CA MET A 186 46.05 20.94 19.87
C MET A 186 46.79 22.09 20.55
N ASP A 187 46.11 23.20 20.82
CA ASP A 187 46.66 24.34 21.56
C ASP A 187 47.05 23.95 22.99
N MET A 188 46.19 23.18 23.68
CA MET A 188 46.46 22.65 25.02
C MET A 188 47.63 21.67 25.05
N LEU A 189 47.82 20.91 23.97
CA LEU A 189 48.95 20.00 23.81
C LEU A 189 50.20 20.68 23.24
N ASN A 190 50.13 21.97 22.92
CA ASN A 190 51.22 22.75 22.33
C ASN A 190 51.74 22.11 21.01
N ILE A 191 50.86 21.45 20.27
CA ILE A 191 51.16 20.80 18.98
C ILE A 191 50.75 21.78 17.90
N TYR A 192 51.73 22.51 17.37
CA TYR A 192 51.51 23.41 16.24
C TYR A 192 51.63 22.62 14.93
N SER A 193 50.71 22.87 14.00
CA SER A 193 50.75 22.33 12.63
C SER A 193 51.87 22.91 11.80
#